data_AF-A0A6A1Q8H8-F1
#
_entry.id   AF-A0A6A1Q8H8-F1
#
_cell.length_a   1.000
_cell.length_b   1.000
_cell.length_c   1.000
_cell.angle_alpha   90.00
_cell.angle_beta   90.00
_cell.angle_gamma   90.00
#
_symmetry.space_group_name_H-M   'P 1'
#
loop_
_entity.id
_entity.type
_entity.pdbx_description
1 polymer ?
#
loop_
_entity_poly.entity_id
_entity_poly.type
_entity_poly.pdbx_seq_one_letter_code
_entity_poly.pdbx_strand_id
1 'polypeptide(L)'
;LDDHQNPRLIKDLLQDLSSTLCILIRGVGKSVLVGNINIWVCRLETILNWQQQLQNLQMTEVDSGLTLSDLPVHMLSNILYRFSDGWDIVTLGQVTPTLSALSEDRRLWKKLCQYHFGEKQFCRHLILSEKGHIEWKLMYFALQKHYPTKEQYGDTLHFCRHCSILFWKDSGHPCTAADPDSCFTPVSPQHFIDLFKF
;
A
#
# COMPACT_ATOMS: atom_id res chain seq x y z
N LEU A 1 -11.67 -18.40 -15.37
CA LEU A 1 -10.75 -17.92 -14.33
C LEU A 1 -11.64 -17.26 -13.30
N ASP A 2 -12.12 -18.04 -12.33
CA ASP A 2 -12.88 -17.46 -11.23
C ASP A 2 -11.89 -16.66 -10.37
N ASP A 3 -12.13 -15.36 -10.24
CA ASP A 3 -11.38 -14.47 -9.37
C ASP A 3 -11.60 -14.92 -7.92
N HIS A 4 -10.76 -15.83 -7.44
CA HIS A 4 -10.69 -16.21 -6.04
C HIS A 4 -9.96 -15.10 -5.29
N GLN A 5 -10.69 -14.04 -4.95
CA GLN A 5 -10.16 -12.99 -4.08
C GLN A 5 -9.92 -13.56 -2.68
N ASN A 6 -8.74 -13.30 -2.12
CA ASN A 6 -8.40 -13.69 -0.75
C ASN A 6 -9.23 -12.86 0.25
N PRO A 7 -10.21 -13.43 0.95
CA PRO A 7 -11.11 -12.67 1.82
C PRO A 7 -10.42 -12.23 3.13
N ARG A 8 -9.19 -12.68 3.42
CA ARG A 8 -8.49 -12.41 4.69
C ARG A 8 -8.35 -10.91 4.95
N LEU A 9 -7.91 -10.13 3.96
CA LEU A 9 -7.75 -8.68 4.11
C LEU A 9 -9.09 -7.99 4.43
N ILE A 10 -10.18 -8.42 3.78
CA ILE A 10 -11.53 -7.88 4.02
C ILE A 10 -12.01 -8.28 5.41
N LYS A 11 -11.72 -9.52 5.84
CA LYS A 11 -12.06 -10.04 7.17
C LYS A 11 -11.35 -9.26 8.27
N ASP A 12 -10.04 -9.02 8.13
CA ASP A 12 -9.24 -8.27 9.10
C ASP A 12 -9.72 -6.81 9.18
N LEU A 13 -9.97 -6.17 8.03
CA LEU A 13 -10.46 -4.79 7.98
C LEU A 13 -11.84 -4.64 8.63
N LEU A 14 -12.76 -5.59 8.41
CA LEU A 14 -14.07 -5.58 9.06
C LEU A 14 -13.98 -5.85 10.56
N GLN A 15 -13.05 -6.70 10.99
CA GLN A 15 -12.79 -6.95 12.41
C GLN A 15 -12.25 -5.69 13.10
N ASP A 16 -11.29 -5.01 12.49
CA ASP A 16 -10.72 -3.76 13.00
C ASP A 16 -11.76 -2.64 13.06
N LEU A 17 -12.58 -2.51 12.02
CA LEU A 17 -13.67 -1.55 11.98
C LEU A 17 -14.70 -1.81 13.09
N SER A 18 -15.11 -3.07 13.26
CA SER A 18 -16.05 -3.47 14.32
C SER A 18 -15.48 -3.18 15.71
N SER A 19 -14.20 -3.53 15.95
CA SER A 19 -13.49 -3.25 17.21
C SER A 19 -13.40 -1.76 17.49
N THR A 20 -13.00 -0.96 16.50
CA THR A 20 -12.87 0.50 16.61
C THR A 20 -14.21 1.14 16.94
N LEU A 21 -15.29 0.74 16.26
CA LEU A 21 -16.63 1.24 16.56
C LEU A 21 -17.10 0.85 17.97
N CYS A 22 -16.82 -0.37 18.41
CA CYS A 22 -17.14 -0.81 19.77
C CYS A 22 -16.41 0.03 20.83
N ILE A 23 -15.13 0.33 20.62
CA ILE A 23 -14.32 1.17 21.51
C ILE A 23 -14.88 2.59 21.55
N LEU A 24 -15.18 3.18 20.40
CA LEU A 24 -15.73 4.55 20.32
C LEU A 24 -17.08 4.67 21.02
N ILE A 25 -17.98 3.69 20.83
CA ILE A 25 -19.30 3.68 21.48
C ILE A 25 -19.16 3.58 23.01
N ARG A 26 -18.24 2.75 23.50
CA ARG A 26 -18.01 2.56 24.94
C ARG A 26 -17.30 3.75 25.60
N GLY A 27 -16.33 4.35 24.91
CA GLY A 27 -15.47 5.40 25.47
C GLY A 27 -16.08 6.80 25.40
N VAL A 28 -16.74 7.14 24.30
CA VAL A 28 -17.18 8.52 24.02
C VAL A 28 -18.70 8.67 24.00
N GLY A 29 -19.42 7.54 24.10
CA GLY A 29 -20.88 7.50 24.03
C GLY A 29 -21.42 7.67 22.60
N LYS A 30 -22.70 7.33 22.41
CA LYS A 30 -23.37 7.32 21.09
C LYS A 30 -23.45 8.69 20.41
N SER A 31 -23.25 9.79 21.14
CA SER A 31 -23.54 11.16 20.73
C SER A 31 -22.38 11.95 20.14
N VAL A 32 -21.15 11.42 20.16
CA VAL A 32 -19.94 12.12 19.64
C VAL A 32 -19.48 11.58 18.27
N LEU A 33 -20.10 10.50 17.79
CA LEU A 33 -19.88 10.03 16.42
C LEU A 33 -20.56 10.99 15.44
N VAL A 34 -19.78 11.86 14.80
CA VAL A 34 -20.23 12.89 13.84
C VAL A 34 -21.24 12.29 12.85
N GLY A 35 -22.50 12.76 12.89
CA GLY A 35 -23.56 12.35 11.96
C GLY A 35 -24.85 11.84 12.62
N ASN A 36 -25.80 11.41 11.79
CA ASN A 36 -27.13 10.92 12.22
C ASN A 36 -27.03 9.50 12.82
N ILE A 37 -27.61 9.29 14.00
CA ILE A 37 -27.60 8.00 14.73
C ILE A 37 -28.16 6.83 13.91
N ASN A 38 -29.15 7.06 13.07
CA ASN A 38 -29.75 6.01 12.23
C ASN A 38 -28.76 5.53 11.16
N ILE A 39 -27.94 6.44 10.62
CA ILE A 39 -26.88 6.09 9.65
C ILE A 39 -25.83 5.21 10.31
N TRP A 40 -25.48 5.50 11.58
CA TRP A 40 -24.54 4.69 12.35
C TRP A 40 -25.07 3.28 12.62
N VAL A 41 -26.35 3.16 13.00
CA VAL A 41 -26.99 1.86 13.21
C VAL A 41 -27.00 1.04 11.92
N CYS A 42 -27.43 1.63 10.79
CA CYS A 42 -27.43 0.93 9.50
C CYS A 42 -26.01 0.50 9.06
N ARG A 43 -24.98 1.31 9.32
CA ARG A 43 -23.59 0.95 9.01
C ARG A 43 -23.11 -0.23 9.86
N LEU A 44 -23.45 -0.26 11.14
CA LEU A 44 -23.12 -1.38 12.03
C LEU A 44 -23.81 -2.67 11.60
N GLU A 45 -25.10 -2.60 11.26
CA GLU A 45 -25.84 -3.75 10.72
C GLU A 45 -25.20 -4.27 9.42
N THR A 46 -24.75 -3.37 8.56
CA THR A 46 -24.05 -3.72 7.31
C THR A 46 -22.74 -4.46 7.60
N ILE A 47 -21.93 -3.96 8.54
CA ILE A 47 -20.66 -4.59 8.95
C ILE A 47 -20.90 -6.00 9.49
N LEU A 48 -21.89 -6.16 10.37
CA LEU A 48 -22.23 -7.47 10.96
C LEU A 48 -22.69 -8.47 9.89
N ASN A 49 -23.52 -8.01 8.94
CA ASN A 49 -23.96 -8.84 7.81
C ASN A 49 -22.77 -9.28 6.96
N TRP A 50 -21.84 -8.38 6.65
CA TRP A 50 -20.64 -8.74 5.88
C TRP A 50 -19.72 -9.70 6.63
N GLN A 51 -19.56 -9.52 7.95
CA GLN A 51 -18.82 -10.48 8.79
C GLN A 51 -19.46 -11.87 8.74
N GLN A 52 -20.78 -11.96 8.80
CA GLN A 52 -21.50 -13.23 8.69
C GLN A 52 -21.34 -13.87 7.30
N GLN A 53 -21.43 -13.08 6.23
CA GLN A 53 -21.21 -13.58 4.87
C GLN A 53 -19.80 -14.12 4.69
N LEU A 54 -18.78 -13.41 5.19
CA LEU A 54 -17.38 -13.85 5.16
C LEU A 54 -17.12 -15.12 5.98
N GLN A 55 -17.82 -15.30 7.11
CA GLN A 55 -17.73 -16.55 7.89
C GLN A 55 -18.27 -17.75 7.12
N ASN A 56 -19.25 -17.54 6.25
CA ASN A 56 -19.88 -18.58 5.44
C ASN A 56 -19.18 -18.82 4.10
N LEU A 57 -18.18 -18.01 3.73
CA LEU A 57 -17.39 -18.24 2.53
C LEU A 57 -16.52 -19.48 2.73
N GLN A 58 -16.89 -20.57 2.06
CA GLN A 58 -16.04 -21.73 1.91
C GLN A 58 -15.03 -21.46 0.80
N MET A 59 -13.76 -21.27 1.17
CA MET A 59 -12.68 -21.36 0.20
C MET A 59 -12.51 -22.83 -0.15
N THR A 60 -12.84 -23.22 -1.37
CA THR A 60 -12.50 -24.56 -1.86
C THR A 60 -10.97 -24.65 -1.88
N GLU A 61 -10.38 -25.51 -1.06
CA GLU A 61 -8.97 -25.85 -1.20
C GLU A 61 -8.80 -26.47 -2.59
N VAL A 62 -8.14 -25.75 -3.50
CA VAL A 62 -7.67 -26.32 -4.75
C VAL A 62 -6.43 -27.13 -4.38
N ASP A 63 -6.67 -28.30 -3.77
CA ASP A 63 -5.62 -29.22 -3.33
C ASP A 63 -5.00 -29.90 -4.56
N SER A 64 -4.12 -29.16 -5.23
CA SER A 64 -3.32 -29.68 -6.33
C SER A 64 -2.00 -30.28 -5.86
N GLY A 65 -1.73 -30.29 -4.54
CA GLY A 65 -0.48 -30.79 -3.94
C GLY A 65 0.80 -30.06 -4.37
N LEU A 66 0.74 -29.23 -5.41
CA LEU A 66 1.84 -28.46 -5.96
C LEU A 66 1.98 -27.16 -5.20
N THR A 67 3.10 -27.04 -4.50
CA THR A 67 3.51 -25.86 -3.77
C THR A 67 4.52 -25.06 -4.60
N LEU A 68 4.78 -23.82 -4.17
CA LEU A 68 5.84 -23.00 -4.77
C LEU A 68 7.19 -23.73 -4.76
N SER A 69 7.48 -24.51 -3.71
CA SER A 69 8.72 -25.27 -3.56
C SER A 69 8.90 -26.39 -4.58
N ASP A 70 7.81 -26.84 -5.21
CA ASP A 70 7.84 -27.89 -6.24
C ASP A 70 8.22 -27.35 -7.63
N LEU A 71 8.28 -26.02 -7.79
CA LEU A 71 8.71 -25.41 -9.04
C LEU A 71 10.22 -25.59 -9.24
N PRO A 72 10.66 -25.86 -10.49
CA PRO A 72 12.07 -25.82 -10.84
C PRO A 72 12.74 -24.49 -10.47
N VAL A 73 14.01 -24.53 -10.05
CA VAL A 73 14.78 -23.35 -9.59
C VAL A 73 14.76 -22.18 -10.60
N HIS A 74 14.81 -22.47 -11.91
CA HIS A 74 14.75 -21.43 -12.94
C HIS A 74 13.39 -20.71 -12.98
N MET A 75 12.30 -21.40 -12.64
CA MET A 75 10.97 -20.80 -12.53
C MET A 75 10.87 -19.91 -11.30
N LEU A 76 11.42 -20.34 -10.16
CA LEU A 76 11.53 -19.52 -8.96
C LEU A 76 12.35 -18.25 -9.20
N SER A 77 13.47 -18.38 -9.92
CA SER A 77 14.28 -17.24 -10.36
C SER A 77 13.46 -16.30 -11.25
N ASN A 78 12.76 -16.83 -12.26
CA ASN A 78 11.90 -16.03 -13.13
C ASN A 78 10.81 -15.28 -12.36
N ILE A 79 10.19 -15.89 -11.35
CA ILE A 79 9.22 -15.23 -10.47
C ILE A 79 9.89 -14.06 -9.73
N LEU A 80 11.05 -14.29 -9.11
CA LEU A 80 11.81 -13.24 -8.43
C LEU A 80 12.13 -12.05 -9.36
N TYR A 81 12.49 -12.32 -10.62
CA TYR A 81 12.79 -11.32 -11.65
C TYR A 81 11.59 -10.48 -12.11
N ARG A 82 10.37 -10.79 -11.65
CA ARG A 82 9.13 -10.04 -11.95
C ARG A 82 8.71 -9.10 -10.83
N PHE A 83 9.28 -9.21 -9.61
CA PHE A 83 8.98 -8.25 -8.56
C PHE A 83 9.50 -6.87 -8.91
N SER A 84 8.68 -5.87 -8.61
CA SER A 84 9.03 -4.46 -8.70
C SER A 84 9.44 -3.89 -7.35
N ASP A 85 9.12 -4.49 -6.20
CA ASP A 85 9.60 -4.03 -4.90
C ASP A 85 10.75 -4.91 -4.38
N GLY A 86 11.82 -4.28 -3.90
CA GLY A 86 12.92 -4.96 -3.24
C GLY A 86 12.52 -5.60 -1.91
N TRP A 87 11.53 -5.05 -1.20
CA TRP A 87 11.04 -5.64 0.05
C TRP A 87 10.31 -6.97 -0.17
N ASP A 88 9.56 -7.10 -1.26
CA ASP A 88 8.90 -8.36 -1.62
C ASP A 88 9.93 -9.46 -1.89
N ILE A 89 11.02 -9.13 -2.58
CA ILE A 89 12.15 -10.04 -2.84
C ILE A 89 12.80 -10.51 -1.53
N VAL A 90 13.06 -9.58 -0.60
CA VAL A 90 13.65 -9.90 0.71
C VAL A 90 12.71 -10.79 1.52
N THR A 91 11.43 -10.47 1.54
CA THR A 91 10.41 -11.22 2.28
C THR A 91 10.27 -12.64 1.72
N LEU A 92 10.20 -12.78 0.39
CA LEU A 92 10.12 -14.10 -0.25
C LEU A 92 11.39 -14.94 0.01
N GLY A 93 12.56 -14.29 0.06
CA GLY A 93 13.83 -14.94 0.39
C GLY A 93 13.88 -15.58 1.77
N GLN A 94 13.04 -15.15 2.71
CA GLN A 94 12.97 -15.71 4.07
C GLN A 94 12.15 -17.01 4.15
N VAL A 95 11.46 -17.41 3.08
CA VAL A 95 10.51 -18.54 3.10
C VAL A 95 11.21 -19.89 2.98
N THR A 96 12.18 -20.04 2.08
CA THR A 96 12.94 -21.29 1.88
C THR A 96 14.42 -21.01 1.60
N PRO A 97 15.34 -21.97 1.88
CA PRO A 97 16.76 -21.80 1.55
C PRO A 97 17.02 -21.56 0.05
N THR A 98 16.24 -22.19 -0.83
CA THR A 98 16.33 -21.98 -2.28
C THR A 98 15.99 -20.55 -2.66
N LEU A 99 14.90 -20.01 -2.11
CA LEU A 99 14.48 -18.62 -2.34
C LEU A 99 15.48 -17.64 -1.71
N SER A 100 16.04 -17.96 -0.55
CA SER A 100 17.09 -17.17 0.09
C SER A 100 18.29 -17.00 -0.86
N ALA A 101 18.82 -18.10 -1.39
CA ALA A 101 19.94 -18.05 -2.33
C ALA A 101 19.62 -17.27 -3.61
N LEU A 102 18.42 -17.42 -4.17
CA LEU A 102 17.99 -16.69 -5.35
C LEU A 102 17.75 -15.19 -5.06
N SER A 103 17.28 -14.84 -3.87
CA SER A 103 17.03 -13.46 -3.46
C SER A 103 18.32 -12.64 -3.28
N GLU A 104 19.47 -13.29 -3.15
CA GLU A 104 20.79 -12.63 -3.09
C GLU A 104 21.48 -12.54 -4.47
N ASP A 105 20.80 -12.92 -5.55
CA ASP A 105 21.38 -12.87 -6.91
C ASP A 105 21.73 -11.43 -7.32
N ARG A 106 23.01 -11.21 -7.62
CA ARG A 106 23.56 -9.91 -8.02
C ARG A 106 22.88 -9.32 -9.27
N ARG A 107 22.55 -10.15 -10.25
CA ARG A 107 21.93 -9.74 -11.52
C ARG A 107 20.46 -9.36 -11.31
N LEU A 108 19.77 -10.01 -10.38
CA LEU A 108 18.41 -9.66 -9.96
C LEU A 108 18.37 -8.22 -9.45
N TRP A 109 19.21 -7.90 -8.46
CA TRP A 109 19.28 -6.55 -7.88
C TRP A 109 19.76 -5.49 -8.87
N LYS A 110 20.71 -5.84 -9.75
CA LYS A 110 21.14 -4.93 -10.83
C LYS A 110 19.97 -4.56 -11.74
N LYS A 111 19.20 -5.55 -12.19
CA LYS A 111 18.03 -5.32 -13.04
C LYS A 111 16.97 -4.48 -12.31
N LEU A 112 16.72 -4.77 -11.04
CA LEU A 112 15.79 -4.00 -10.22
C LEU A 112 16.23 -2.54 -10.08
N CYS A 113 17.51 -2.30 -9.81
CA CYS A 113 18.07 -0.95 -9.80
C CYS A 113 17.87 -0.22 -11.13
N GLN A 114 18.16 -0.89 -12.25
CA GLN A 114 17.99 -0.31 -13.60
C GLN A 114 16.53 -0.06 -13.97
N TYR A 115 15.59 -0.79 -13.37
CA TYR A 115 14.16 -0.58 -13.55
C TYR A 115 13.66 0.68 -12.84
N HIS A 116 14.18 0.98 -11.64
CA HIS A 116 13.73 2.13 -10.84
C HIS A 116 14.53 3.41 -11.02
N PHE A 117 15.82 3.30 -11.32
CA PHE A 117 16.77 4.41 -11.29
C PHE A 117 17.44 4.63 -12.64
N GLY A 118 17.52 5.88 -13.06
CA GLY A 118 18.22 6.28 -14.28
C GLY A 118 19.74 6.26 -14.10
N GLU A 119 20.48 6.12 -15.20
CA GLU A 119 21.94 5.92 -15.16
C GLU A 119 22.71 6.99 -14.38
N LYS A 120 22.24 8.24 -14.45
CA LYS A 120 22.85 9.40 -13.76
C LYS A 120 22.77 9.31 -12.23
N GLN A 121 21.84 8.52 -11.68
CA GLN A 121 21.68 8.35 -10.24
C GLN A 121 22.72 7.39 -9.65
N PHE A 122 23.23 6.42 -10.44
CA PHE A 122 24.25 5.47 -9.99
C PHE A 122 25.60 6.14 -9.71
N CYS A 123 25.99 7.13 -10.52
CA CYS A 123 27.30 7.78 -10.42
C CYS A 123 27.51 8.55 -9.10
N ARG A 124 26.43 8.92 -8.40
CA ARG A 124 26.51 9.72 -7.17
C ARG A 124 26.62 8.89 -5.89
N HIS A 125 26.23 7.61 -5.91
CA HIS A 125 26.11 6.79 -4.68
C HIS A 125 26.67 5.37 -4.86
N LEU A 126 27.80 5.21 -5.54
CA LEU A 126 28.43 3.90 -5.77
C LEU A 126 28.83 3.20 -4.47
N ILE A 127 28.12 2.12 -4.13
CA ILE A 127 28.45 1.22 -3.03
C ILE A 127 29.20 0.01 -3.58
N LEU A 128 30.45 -0.14 -3.15
CA LEU A 128 31.33 -1.25 -3.50
C LEU A 128 31.55 -2.16 -2.29
N SER A 129 31.66 -3.45 -2.56
CA SER A 129 32.10 -4.45 -1.60
C SER A 129 33.60 -4.33 -1.35
N GLU A 130 34.08 -4.99 -0.30
CA GLU A 130 35.52 -5.09 0.01
C GLU A 130 36.33 -5.66 -1.16
N LYS A 131 35.71 -6.45 -2.04
CA LYS A 131 36.32 -7.04 -3.25
C LYS A 131 36.22 -6.12 -4.48
N GLY A 132 35.74 -4.88 -4.32
CA GLY A 132 35.58 -3.91 -5.41
C GLY A 132 34.39 -4.17 -6.33
N HIS A 133 33.46 -5.04 -5.96
CA HIS A 133 32.25 -5.31 -6.74
C HIS A 133 31.10 -4.40 -6.30
N ILE A 134 30.27 -3.94 -7.25
CA ILE A 134 29.06 -3.19 -6.92
C ILE A 134 28.08 -4.07 -6.14
N GLU A 135 27.69 -3.61 -4.95
CA GLU A 135 26.70 -4.20 -4.05
C GLU A 135 25.29 -3.72 -4.42
N TRP A 136 24.69 -4.35 -5.44
CA TRP A 136 23.44 -3.88 -6.02
C TRP A 136 22.25 -3.88 -5.05
N LYS A 137 22.20 -4.81 -4.10
CA LYS A 137 21.15 -4.86 -3.07
C LYS A 137 21.23 -3.66 -2.13
N LEU A 138 22.42 -3.35 -1.62
CA LEU A 138 22.64 -2.16 -0.79
C LEU A 138 22.42 -0.87 -1.59
N MET A 139 22.89 -0.85 -2.84
CA MET A 139 22.67 0.26 -3.77
C MET A 139 21.17 0.54 -3.94
N TYR A 140 20.34 -0.49 -4.14
CA TYR A 140 18.89 -0.35 -4.30
C TYR A 140 18.26 0.41 -3.13
N PHE A 141 18.49 -0.07 -1.90
CA PHE A 141 17.89 0.55 -0.71
C PHE A 141 18.47 1.95 -0.41
N ALA A 142 19.75 2.18 -0.70
CA ALA A 142 20.35 3.51 -0.59
C ALA A 142 19.71 4.49 -1.59
N LEU A 143 19.56 4.09 -2.85
CA LEU A 143 18.93 4.91 -3.88
C LEU A 143 17.45 5.14 -3.59
N GLN A 144 16.72 4.14 -3.08
CA GLN A 144 15.32 4.30 -2.67
C GLN A 144 15.16 5.35 -1.57
N LYS A 145 16.12 5.43 -0.63
CA LYS A 145 16.14 6.46 0.41
C LYS A 145 16.42 7.86 -0.15
N HIS A 146 17.30 7.97 -1.14
CA HIS A 146 17.65 9.26 -1.77
C HIS A 146 16.64 9.74 -2.81
N TYR A 147 15.95 8.80 -3.47
CA TYR A 147 15.00 9.03 -4.54
C TYR A 147 13.73 8.24 -4.25
N PRO A 148 12.96 8.62 -3.20
CA PRO A 148 11.72 7.94 -2.87
C PRO A 148 10.77 7.99 -4.06
N THR A 149 10.07 6.88 -4.30
CA THR A 149 9.01 6.79 -5.29
C THR A 149 8.00 7.89 -4.99
N LYS A 150 7.74 8.78 -5.95
CA LYS A 150 6.65 9.74 -5.80
C LYS A 150 5.37 8.94 -5.67
N GLU A 151 4.66 9.09 -4.56
CA GLU A 151 3.32 8.53 -4.38
C GLU A 151 2.44 9.07 -5.52
N GLN A 152 2.06 8.19 -6.44
CA GLN A 152 1.12 8.53 -7.49
C GLN A 152 -0.28 8.29 -6.95
N TYR A 153 -0.88 9.35 -6.41
CA TYR A 153 -2.29 9.34 -6.07
C TYR A 153 -3.11 9.44 -7.34
N GLY A 154 -4.16 8.62 -7.46
CA GLY A 154 -5.06 8.63 -8.62
C GLY A 154 -5.78 9.97 -8.80
N ASP A 155 -6.01 10.71 -7.70
CA ASP A 155 -6.56 12.06 -7.70
C ASP A 155 -5.90 12.88 -6.57
N THR A 156 -5.87 14.20 -6.70
CA THR A 156 -5.26 15.11 -5.73
C THR A 156 -6.34 15.89 -5.01
N LEU A 157 -6.44 15.72 -3.69
CA LEU A 157 -7.30 16.54 -2.85
C LEU A 157 -6.77 17.98 -2.81
N HIS A 158 -7.64 18.96 -3.00
CA HIS A 158 -7.31 20.38 -2.91
C HIS A 158 -8.06 21.01 -1.73
N PHE A 159 -7.39 21.95 -1.06
CA PHE A 159 -7.97 22.81 -0.04
C PHE A 159 -8.16 24.21 -0.60
N CYS A 160 -9.40 24.68 -0.59
CA CYS A 160 -9.74 26.05 -0.93
C CYS A 160 -9.54 26.95 0.29
N ARG A 161 -8.54 27.84 0.23
CA ARG A 161 -8.24 28.79 1.34
C ARG A 161 -9.32 29.85 1.52
N HIS A 162 -10.14 30.12 0.50
CA HIS A 162 -11.24 31.07 0.56
C HIS A 162 -12.48 30.48 1.26
N CYS A 163 -12.89 29.27 0.87
CA CYS A 163 -14.11 28.63 1.38
C CYS A 163 -13.85 27.69 2.57
N SER A 164 -12.58 27.39 2.87
CA SER A 164 -12.17 26.36 3.85
C SER A 164 -12.77 24.98 3.56
N ILE A 165 -12.82 24.59 2.28
CA ILE A 165 -13.42 23.33 1.82
C ILE A 165 -12.33 22.46 1.17
N LEU A 166 -12.38 21.16 1.49
CA LEU A 166 -11.62 20.12 0.78
C LEU A 166 -12.46 19.57 -0.38
N PHE A 167 -11.83 19.39 -1.53
CA PHE A 167 -12.49 18.85 -2.72
C PHE A 167 -11.49 18.07 -3.59
N TRP A 168 -12.00 17.11 -4.36
CA TRP A 168 -11.20 16.39 -5.35
C TRP A 168 -10.99 17.25 -6.59
N LYS A 169 -9.76 17.31 -7.11
CA LYS A 169 -9.43 18.16 -8.25
C LYS A 169 -10.36 17.90 -9.44
N ASP A 170 -10.62 16.63 -9.73
CA ASP A 170 -11.43 16.22 -10.88
C ASP A 170 -12.93 16.46 -10.67
N SER A 171 -13.40 16.57 -9.42
CA SER A 171 -14.78 16.94 -9.09
C SER A 171 -15.00 18.46 -9.08
N GLY A 172 -13.92 19.24 -8.94
CA GLY A 172 -13.97 20.70 -8.87
C GLY A 172 -14.62 21.25 -7.60
N HIS A 173 -14.58 22.57 -7.45
CA HIS A 173 -15.24 23.29 -6.35
C HIS A 173 -15.76 24.64 -6.85
N PRO A 174 -17.06 24.95 -6.67
CA PRO A 174 -17.64 26.23 -7.09
C PRO A 174 -17.26 27.34 -6.11
N CYS A 175 -16.01 27.80 -6.18
CA CYS A 175 -15.52 28.91 -5.37
C CYS A 175 -16.06 30.24 -5.90
N THR A 176 -16.45 31.14 -4.99
CA THR A 176 -16.93 32.50 -5.34
C THR A 176 -15.81 33.55 -5.33
N ALA A 177 -14.55 33.15 -5.14
CA ALA A 177 -13.41 34.05 -5.20
C ALA A 177 -13.26 34.65 -6.61
N ALA A 178 -12.74 35.88 -6.70
CA ALA A 178 -12.47 36.55 -7.97
C ALA A 178 -11.47 35.78 -8.86
N ASP A 179 -10.55 35.04 -8.23
CA ASP A 179 -9.63 34.10 -8.87
C ASP A 179 -9.61 32.78 -8.08
N PRO A 180 -10.49 31.80 -8.43
CA PRO A 180 -10.61 30.52 -7.74
C PRO A 180 -9.31 29.71 -7.67
N ASP A 181 -8.57 29.64 -8.78
CA ASP A 181 -7.39 28.77 -8.89
C ASP A 181 -6.25 29.25 -8.00
N SER A 182 -6.12 30.57 -7.78
CA SER A 182 -5.16 31.14 -6.82
C SER A 182 -5.41 30.70 -5.37
N CYS A 183 -6.64 30.29 -5.05
CA CYS A 183 -7.05 29.94 -3.69
C CYS A 183 -6.85 28.45 -3.37
N PHE A 184 -6.56 27.60 -4.37
CA PHE A 184 -6.48 26.16 -4.20
C PHE A 184 -5.06 25.70 -3.86
N THR A 185 -4.95 24.81 -2.89
CA THR A 185 -3.67 24.25 -2.45
C THR A 185 -3.77 22.73 -2.44
N PRO A 186 -2.89 21.98 -3.13
CA PRO A 186 -2.92 20.53 -3.09
C PRO A 186 -2.59 20.03 -1.68
N VAL A 187 -3.29 18.99 -1.25
CA VAL A 187 -3.17 18.39 0.08
C VAL A 187 -2.61 16.98 -0.06
N SER A 188 -1.45 16.73 0.55
CA SER A 188 -0.92 15.36 0.67
C SER A 188 -1.69 14.58 1.74
N PRO A 189 -1.69 13.23 1.73
CA PRO A 189 -2.38 12.49 2.79
C PRO A 189 -1.88 12.79 4.19
N GLN A 190 -0.59 13.04 4.37
CA GLN A 190 -0.08 13.46 5.69
C GLN A 190 -0.67 14.80 6.13
N HIS A 191 -0.70 15.80 5.25
CA HIS A 191 -1.35 17.08 5.54
C HIS A 191 -2.84 16.93 5.80
N PHE A 192 -3.54 16.03 5.08
CA PHE A 192 -4.94 15.72 5.35
C PHE A 192 -5.14 15.15 6.77
N ILE A 193 -4.30 14.20 7.19
CA ILE A 193 -4.35 13.64 8.55
C ILE A 193 -4.07 14.74 9.58
N ASP A 194 -3.11 15.61 9.32
CA ASP A 194 -2.73 16.69 10.22
C ASP A 194 -3.87 17.71 10.44
N LEU A 195 -4.82 17.85 9.49
CA LEU A 195 -6.03 18.66 9.69
C LEU A 195 -6.96 18.14 10.81
N PHE A 196 -6.81 16.90 11.26
CA PHE A 196 -7.64 16.30 12.31
C PHE A 196 -6.89 16.04 13.62
N LYS A 197 -5.59 16.37 13.65
CA LYS A 197 -4.78 16.30 14.88
C LYS A 197 -5.07 17.55 15.72
N PHE A 198 -6.16 17.51 16.48
CA PHE A 198 -6.51 18.48 17.52
C PHE A 198 -6.62 17.78 18.87
#